data_AF-A0A6V8N7N4-F1
#
_entry.id   AF-A0A6V8N7N4-F1
#
_cell.length_a   1.000
_cell.length_b   1.000
_cell.length_c   1.000
_cell.angle_alpha   90.00
_cell.angle_beta   90.00
_cell.angle_gamma   90.00
#
_symmetry.space_group_name_H-M   'P 1'
#
loop_
_entity.id
_entity.type
_entity.pdbx_description
1 polymer ?
#
loop_
_entity_poly.entity_id
_entity_poly.type
_entity_poly.pdbx_seq_one_letter_code
_entity_poly.pdbx_strand_id
1 'polypeptide(L)' 'MSNRPKLMVAVRIEMYDGSVRRESVAIPATDPAAACRAVAALARGNFSAKYARPAVFADIDPHQIEDITVQFLGHA' A
#
# COMPACT_ATOMS: atom_id res chain seq x y z
N MET A 1 -6.62 22.92 -2.22
CA MET A 1 -6.22 21.57 -2.70
C MET A 1 -4.76 21.36 -2.34
N SER A 2 -4.43 20.41 -1.46
CA SER A 2 -3.04 20.16 -1.06
C SER A 2 -2.32 19.43 -2.18
N ASN A 3 -1.49 20.14 -2.94
CA ASN A 3 -0.68 19.62 -4.05
C ASN A 3 0.53 18.85 -3.50
N ARG A 4 0.29 17.85 -2.64
CA ARG A 4 1.37 17.00 -2.14
C ARG A 4 1.78 16.05 -3.26
N PRO A 5 3.09 15.94 -3.58
CA PRO A 5 3.55 14.97 -4.56
C PRO A 5 3.07 13.57 -4.15
N LYS A 6 2.62 12.82 -5.15
CA LYS A 6 2.15 11.45 -4.97
C LYS A 6 3.14 10.52 -5.65
N LEU A 7 3.46 9.44 -4.95
CA LEU A 7 4.30 8.37 -5.46
C LEU A 7 3.41 7.16 -5.72
N MET A 8 3.59 6.55 -6.89
CA MET A 8 2.92 5.33 -7.28
C MET A 8 3.72 4.13 -6.79
N VAL A 9 3.04 3.21 -6.12
CA VAL A 9 3.63 1.98 -5.58
C VAL A 9 2.75 0.80 -6.00
N ALA A 10 3.35 -0.17 -6.68
CA ALA A 10 2.74 -1.48 -6.88
C ALA A 10 2.85 -2.30 -5.59
N VAL A 11 1.82 -3.08 -5.31
CA VAL A 11 1.80 -4.05 -4.22
C VAL A 11 1.28 -5.38 -4.71
N ARG A 12 1.94 -6.46 -4.29
CA ARG A 12 1.47 -7.84 -4.38
C ARG A 12 1.26 -8.35 -2.97
N ILE A 13 0.08 -8.86 -2.69
CA ILE A 13 -0.31 -9.44 -1.41
C ILE A 13 -0.63 -10.90 -1.65
N GLU A 14 0.02 -11.77 -0.90
CA GLU A 14 -0.23 -13.22 -0.89
C GLU A 14 -0.91 -13.58 0.42
N MET A 15 -2.00 -14.33 0.33
CA MET A 15 -2.85 -14.69 1.45
C MET A 15 -2.61 -16.16 1.81
N TYR A 16 -2.90 -16.55 3.06
CA TYR A 16 -2.71 -17.93 3.53
C TYR A 16 -3.55 -18.98 2.79
N ASP A 17 -4.63 -18.58 2.11
CA ASP A 17 -5.42 -19.45 1.24
C ASP A 17 -4.79 -19.65 -0.16
N GLY A 18 -3.62 -19.06 -0.41
CA GLY A 18 -2.89 -19.07 -1.67
C GLY A 18 -3.39 -18.02 -2.68
N SER A 19 -4.39 -17.22 -2.34
CA SER A 19 -4.86 -16.14 -3.22
C SER A 19 -3.84 -15.00 -3.29
N VAL A 20 -3.73 -14.40 -4.48
CA VAL A 20 -2.78 -13.31 -4.75
C VAL A 20 -3.53 -12.11 -5.29
N ARG A 21 -3.33 -10.96 -4.66
CA ARG A 21 -3.87 -9.68 -5.12
C ARG A 21 -2.75 -8.74 -5.55
N ARG A 22 -2.97 -7.99 -6.63
CA ARG A 22 -2.02 -7.02 -7.18
C ARG A 22 -2.73 -5.69 -7.39
N GLU A 23 -2.18 -4.63 -6.82
CA GLU A 23 -2.76 -3.29 -6.87
C GLU A 23 -1.68 -2.24 -7.10
N SER A 24 -2.08 -1.07 -7.59
CA SER A 24 -1.22 0.12 -7.68
C SER A 24 -1.85 1.24 -6.86
N VAL A 25 -1.07 1.81 -5.94
CA VAL A 25 -1.56 2.81 -4.98
C VAL A 25 -0.74 4.08 -5.10
N ALA A 26 -1.43 5.21 -5.26
CA ALA A 26 -0.84 6.52 -5.16
C ALA A 26 -0.82 6.99 -3.69
N ILE A 27 0.38 7.14 -3.11
CA ILE A 27 0.57 7.61 -1.73
C ILE A 27 1.11 9.03 -1.72
N PRO A 28 0.56 9.95 -0.91
CA PRO A 28 1.10 11.29 -0.74
C PRO A 28 2.43 11.23 0.02
N ALA A 29 3.54 11.19 -0.71
CA ALA A 29 4.89 11.04 -0.18
C ALA A 29 5.91 11.74 -1.08
N THR A 30 7.07 12.08 -0.51
CA THR A 30 8.21 12.65 -1.22
C THR A 30 9.41 11.70 -1.30
N ASP A 31 9.37 10.60 -0.52
CA ASP A 31 10.42 9.59 -0.46
C ASP A 31 9.86 8.22 -0.90
N PRO A 32 10.41 7.60 -1.96
CA PRO A 32 10.01 6.28 -2.43
C PRO A 32 10.06 5.20 -1.35
N ALA A 33 11.09 5.21 -0.48
CA ALA A 33 11.22 4.20 0.56
C ALA A 33 10.10 4.34 1.62
N ALA A 34 9.80 5.57 2.03
CA ALA A 34 8.66 5.85 2.91
C ALA A 34 7.31 5.48 2.27
N ALA A 35 7.13 5.70 0.97
CA ALA A 35 5.92 5.31 0.25
C ALA A 35 5.72 3.79 0.26
N CYS A 36 6.76 3.01 -0.08
CA CYS A 36 6.71 1.55 -0.03
C CYS A 36 6.39 1.01 1.37
N ARG A 37 7.05 1.55 2.41
CA ARG A 37 6.75 1.19 3.81
C ARG A 37 5.31 1.52 4.20
N ALA A 38 4.80 2.67 3.75
CA ALA A 38 3.43 3.07 4.01
C ALA A 38 2.43 2.10 3.35
N VAL A 39 2.63 1.73 2.08
CA VAL A 39 1.75 0.76 1.40
C VAL A 39 1.74 -0.59 2.09
N ALA A 40 2.89 -1.12 2.48
CA ALA A 40 2.97 -2.38 3.20
C ALA A 40 2.24 -2.33 4.56
N ALA A 41 2.40 -1.23 5.30
CA ALA A 41 1.71 -1.02 6.58
C ALA A 41 0.18 -0.90 6.39
N LEU A 42 -0.27 -0.16 5.36
CA LEU A 42 -1.69 0.01 5.03
C LEU A 42 -2.37 -1.29 4.63
N ALA A 43 -1.66 -2.15 3.87
CA ALA A 43 -2.14 -3.49 3.54
C ALA A 43 -2.32 -4.35 4.80
N ARG A 44 -1.36 -4.31 5.75
CA ARG A 44 -1.46 -4.97 7.07
C ARG A 44 -2.39 -4.28 8.07
N GLY A 45 -3.18 -3.30 7.66
CA GLY A 45 -4.10 -2.60 8.57
C GLY A 45 -3.43 -1.70 9.62
N ASN A 46 -2.12 -1.45 9.50
CA ASN A 46 -1.39 -0.51 10.35
C ASN A 46 -1.46 0.90 9.75
N PHE A 47 -2.60 1.58 9.91
CA PHE A 47 -2.79 2.95 9.44
C PHE A 47 -2.44 3.99 10.51
N SER A 48 -1.77 5.06 10.08
CA SER A 48 -1.51 6.25 10.91
C SER A 48 -2.38 7.40 10.43
N ALA A 49 -2.58 8.43 11.28
CA ALA A 49 -3.31 9.65 10.91
C ALA A 49 -2.76 10.35 9.64
N LYS A 50 -1.54 10.01 9.21
CA LYS A 50 -0.88 10.55 8.01
C LYS A 50 -1.39 9.92 6.70
N TYR A 51 -1.89 8.69 6.73
CA TYR A 51 -2.33 7.97 5.54
C TYR A 51 -3.69 7.32 5.78
N ALA A 52 -4.71 7.77 5.04
CA ALA A 52 -5.99 7.06 4.99
C ALA A 52 -5.79 5.71 4.29
N ARG A 53 -6.46 4.65 4.76
CA ARG A 53 -6.41 3.32 4.13
C ARG A 53 -7.00 3.41 2.72
N PRO A 54 -6.23 3.08 1.66
CA PRO A 54 -6.75 2.98 0.30
C PRO A 54 -7.92 2.00 0.23
N ALA A 55 -8.94 2.34 -0.56
CA ALA A 55 -10.12 1.48 -0.74
C ALA A 55 -9.75 0.08 -1.26
N VAL A 56 -8.66 -0.03 -2.03
CA VAL A 56 -8.14 -1.32 -2.54
C VAL A 56 -7.71 -2.30 -1.45
N PHE A 57 -7.55 -1.83 -0.21
CA PHE A 57 -7.25 -2.70 0.93
C PHE A 57 -8.45 -2.91 1.86
N ALA A 58 -9.60 -2.26 1.61
CA ALA A 58 -10.71 -2.24 2.57
C ALA A 58 -11.24 -3.64 2.91
N ASP A 59 -11.26 -4.54 1.92
CA ASP A 59 -11.72 -5.92 2.00
C ASP A 59 -10.61 -6.93 2.32
N ILE A 60 -9.37 -6.47 2.53
CA ILE A 60 -8.25 -7.33 2.92
C ILE A 60 -8.24 -7.46 4.44
N ASP A 61 -8.39 -8.69 4.94
CA ASP A 61 -8.13 -9.04 6.33
C ASP A 61 -6.62 -9.14 6.58
N PRO A 62 -6.02 -8.26 7.40
CA PRO A 62 -4.60 -8.31 7.72
C PRO A 62 -4.11 -9.62 8.32
N HIS A 63 -4.98 -10.36 9.01
CA HIS A 63 -4.64 -11.64 9.63
C HIS A 63 -4.50 -12.78 8.63
N GLN A 64 -5.02 -12.59 7.41
CA GLN A 64 -4.94 -13.57 6.33
C GLN A 64 -3.74 -13.34 5.41
N ILE A 65 -2.95 -12.29 5.64
CA ILE A 65 -1.79 -11.95 4.81
C ILE A 65 -0.58 -12.81 5.21
N GLU A 66 -0.08 -13.58 4.26
CA GLU A 66 1.17 -14.33 4.39
C GLU A 66 2.37 -13.44 4.04
N ASP A 67 2.39 -12.89 2.82
CA ASP A 67 3.50 -12.09 2.30
C ASP A 67 3.04 -10.80 1.61
N ILE A 68 3.91 -9.79 1.63
CA ILE A 68 3.71 -8.52 0.93
C ILE A 68 4.99 -8.12 0.21
N THR A 69 4.88 -7.95 -1.10
CA THR A 69 5.92 -7.33 -1.92
C THR A 69 5.44 -5.96 -2.39
N VAL A 70 6.30 -4.94 -2.28
CA VAL A 70 6.04 -3.58 -2.77
C VAL A 70 7.13 -3.12 -3.72
N GLN A 71 6.75 -2.35 -4.73
CA GLN A 71 7.67 -1.78 -5.71
C GLN A 71 7.30 -0.34 -6.04
N PHE A 72 8.27 0.56 -5.97
CA PHE A 72 8.09 1.93 -6.44
C PHE A 72 8.01 1.97 -7.96
N LEU A 73 6.99 2.66 -8.48
CA LEU A 73 6.73 2.77 -9.92
C LEU A 73 7.06 4.15 -10.49
N GLY A 74 7.09 5.20 -9.67
CA GLY A 74 7.31 6.56 -10.12
C GLY A 74 6.42 7.59 -9.43
N HIS A 75 6.30 8.77 -10.02
CA HIS A 75 5.37 9.80 -9.59
C HIS A 75 3.99 9.53 -10.19
N ALA A 76 2.93 9.85 -9.44
CA ALA A 76 1.53 9.67 -9.83
C ALA A 76 0.89 10.98 -10.32
#